data_AF-A0A1I4D9K8-F1
#
_entry.id   AF-A0A1I4D9K8-F1
#
_cell.length_a   1.000
_cell.length_b   1.000
_cell.length_c   1.000
_cell.angle_alpha   90.00
_cell.angle_beta   90.00
_cell.angle_gamma   90.00
#
_symmetry.space_group_name_H-M   'P 1'
#
loop_
_entity.id
_entity.type
_entity.pdbx_description
1 polymer ?
#
loop_
_entity_poly.entity_id
_entity_poly.type
_entity_poly.pdbx_seq_one_letter_code
_entity_poly.pdbx_strand_id
1 'polypeptide(L)'
;MMNVAKRPERDESDLEELGDKLGEAKHERSEMLLTVWGKSEVIKGRIVELDANTRKVHVTQYGGELVKIPFMDIMKAENTGA
;
A
#
# COMPACT_ATOMS: atom_id res chain seq x y z
N MET A 1 -18.50 -7.46 -19.85
CA MET A 1 -18.71 -6.85 -18.52
C MET A 1 -17.38 -6.89 -17.79
N MET A 2 -16.78 -5.74 -17.50
CA MET A 2 -15.55 -5.69 -16.71
C MET A 2 -15.94 -5.87 -15.25
N ASN A 3 -15.64 -7.04 -14.66
CA ASN A 3 -15.79 -7.27 -13.22
C ASN A 3 -14.80 -6.34 -12.50
N VAL A 4 -15.26 -5.16 -12.10
CA VAL A 4 -14.56 -4.38 -11.08
C VAL A 4 -14.57 -5.23 -9.82
N ALA A 5 -13.41 -5.76 -9.43
CA ALA A 5 -13.28 -6.54 -8.22
C ALA A 5 -13.95 -5.78 -7.06
N LYS A 6 -14.74 -6.44 -6.22
CA LYS A 6 -15.33 -5.79 -5.06
C LYS A 6 -14.18 -5.27 -4.18
N ARG A 7 -14.28 -4.04 -3.68
CA ARG A 7 -13.33 -3.53 -2.69
C ARG A 7 -13.30 -4.51 -1.51
N PRO A 8 -12.13 -4.86 -0.96
CA PRO A 8 -12.08 -5.75 0.19
C PRO A 8 -12.90 -5.16 1.33
N GLU A 9 -13.76 -5.99 1.93
CA GLU A 9 -14.30 -5.71 3.25
C GLU A 9 -13.17 -5.99 4.23
N ARG A 10 -12.84 -5.01 5.06
CA ARG A 10 -11.83 -5.12 6.11
C ARG A 10 -12.43 -4.75 7.43
N ASP A 11 -12.17 -5.57 8.42
CA ASP A 11 -12.46 -5.21 9.80
C ASP A 11 -11.33 -4.36 10.40
N GLU A 12 -11.48 -3.98 11.68
CA GLU A 12 -10.50 -3.15 12.36
C GLU A 12 -9.14 -3.86 12.50
N SER A 13 -9.13 -5.18 12.71
CA SER A 13 -7.92 -5.96 12.85
C SER A 13 -7.14 -6.04 11.53
N ASP A 14 -7.82 -6.23 10.41
CA ASP A 14 -7.21 -6.19 9.07
C ASP A 14 -6.55 -4.83 8.78
N LEU A 15 -7.21 -3.74 9.22
CA LEU A 15 -6.71 -2.37 9.02
C LEU A 15 -5.51 -2.08 9.92
N GLU A 16 -5.54 -2.56 11.17
CA GLU A 16 -4.43 -2.44 12.13
C GLU A 16 -3.19 -3.18 11.60
N GLU A 17 -3.32 -4.45 11.21
CA GLU A 17 -2.21 -5.25 10.67
C GLU A 17 -1.60 -4.59 9.42
N LEU A 18 -2.45 -4.11 8.50
CA LEU A 18 -1.96 -3.40 7.31
C LEU A 18 -1.23 -2.11 7.71
N GLY A 19 -1.78 -1.35 8.65
CA GLY A 19 -1.16 -0.13 9.18
C GLY A 19 0.22 -0.40 9.76
N ASP A 20 0.32 -1.39 10.63
CA ASP A 20 1.57 -1.80 11.28
C ASP A 20 2.61 -2.20 10.24
N LYS A 21 2.24 -3.09 9.31
CA LYS A 21 3.16 -3.55 8.25
C LYS A 21 3.70 -2.42 7.38
N LEU A 22 2.86 -1.44 7.03
CA LEU A 22 3.30 -0.27 6.26
C LEU A 22 4.18 0.67 7.11
N GLY A 23 3.89 0.78 8.41
CA GLY A 23 4.68 1.52 9.39
C GLY A 23 6.07 0.94 9.57
N GLU A 24 6.16 -0.37 9.75
CA GLU A 24 7.40 -1.14 9.82
C GLU A 24 8.22 -0.96 8.54
N ALA A 25 7.60 -1.17 7.37
CA ALA A 25 8.28 -1.00 6.09
C ALA A 25 8.84 0.43 5.89
N LYS A 26 8.09 1.45 6.33
CA LYS A 26 8.58 2.84 6.32
C LYS A 26 9.77 3.02 7.27
N HIS A 27 9.70 2.46 8.47
CA HIS A 27 10.77 2.56 9.47
C HIS A 27 12.06 1.89 8.99
N GLU A 28 11.95 0.67 8.46
CA GLU A 28 13.07 -0.12 7.94
C GLU A 28 13.57 0.37 6.57
N ARG A 29 12.81 1.24 5.89
CA ARG A 29 13.05 1.66 4.50
C ARG A 29 13.06 0.48 3.53
N SER A 30 12.27 -0.55 3.84
CA SER A 30 12.12 -1.78 3.09
C SER A 30 11.31 -1.55 1.80
N GLU A 31 11.64 -2.32 0.76
CA GLU A 31 10.89 -2.29 -0.50
C GLU A 31 9.70 -3.27 -0.44
N MET A 32 8.53 -2.74 -0.79
CA MET A 32 7.25 -3.44 -0.68
C MET A 32 6.57 -3.61 -2.04
N LEU A 33 5.77 -4.66 -2.13
CA LEU A 33 4.79 -4.90 -3.18
C LEU A 33 3.40 -4.56 -2.63
N LEU A 34 2.73 -3.60 -3.26
CA LEU A 34 1.39 -3.16 -2.89
C LEU A 34 0.39 -3.55 -3.98
N THR A 35 -0.55 -4.44 -3.64
CA THR A 35 -1.71 -4.68 -4.48
C THR A 35 -2.73 -3.60 -4.19
N VAL A 36 -3.22 -2.89 -5.21
CA VAL A 36 -4.15 -1.76 -5.05
C VAL A 36 -5.44 -2.03 -5.79
N TRP A 37 -6.55 -1.80 -5.09
CA TRP A 37 -7.89 -1.94 -5.63
C TRP A 37 -8.09 -1.04 -6.86
N GLY A 38 -8.72 -1.58 -7.90
CA GLY A 38 -8.94 -0.86 -9.16
C GLY A 38 -7.68 -0.67 -10.02
N LYS A 39 -6.51 -1.19 -9.59
CA LYS A 39 -5.29 -1.25 -10.40
C LYS A 39 -4.96 -2.71 -10.73
N SER A 40 -4.64 -2.97 -11.99
CA SER A 40 -4.16 -4.29 -12.43
C SER A 40 -2.70 -4.53 -12.05
N GLU A 41 -1.92 -3.46 -11.92
CA GLU A 41 -0.48 -3.53 -11.64
C GLU A 41 -0.21 -3.40 -10.14
N VAL A 42 0.72 -4.22 -9.66
CA VAL A 42 1.28 -4.13 -8.31
C VAL A 42 2.22 -2.93 -8.26
N ILE A 43 2.07 -2.09 -7.25
CA ILE A 43 2.98 -0.98 -7.02
C ILE A 43 4.16 -1.48 -6.20
N LYS A 44 5.34 -1.48 -6.82
CA LYS A 44 6.60 -1.80 -6.17
C LYS A 44 7.34 -0.52 -5.77
N GLY A 45 7.74 -0.40 -4.51
CA GLY A 45 8.54 0.74 -4.05
C GLY A 45 8.71 0.81 -2.54
N ARG A 46 9.34 1.91 -2.07
CA ARG A 46 9.57 2.17 -0.64
C ARG A 46 8.54 3.14 -0.09
N ILE A 47 8.02 2.85 1.10
CA ILE A 47 7.10 3.76 1.79
C ILE A 47 7.91 4.90 2.39
N VAL A 48 7.57 6.12 1.99
CA VAL A 48 8.24 7.33 2.48
C VAL A 48 7.38 8.08 3.49
N GLU A 49 6.06 7.95 3.41
CA GLU A 49 5.15 8.62 4.33
C GLU A 49 3.79 7.92 4.43
N LEU A 50 3.25 7.93 5.65
CA LEU A 50 1.87 7.56 5.96
C LEU A 50 1.17 8.86 6.35
N ASP A 51 0.52 9.50 5.39
CA ASP A 51 -0.08 10.83 5.57
C ASP A 51 -1.48 10.68 6.17
N ALA A 52 -1.58 10.90 7.49
CA ALA A 52 -2.84 10.84 8.22
C ALA A 52 -3.83 11.94 7.80
N ASN A 53 -3.35 13.08 7.30
CA ASN A 53 -4.22 14.20 6.90
C ASN A 53 -4.99 13.84 5.62
N THR A 54 -4.31 13.23 4.65
CA THR A 54 -4.94 12.84 3.37
C THR A 54 -5.38 11.37 3.33
N ARG A 55 -5.04 10.59 4.36
CA ARG A 55 -5.23 9.13 4.44
C ARG A 55 -4.61 8.39 3.25
N LYS A 56 -3.43 8.86 2.83
CA LYS A 56 -2.66 8.29 1.71
C LYS A 56 -1.32 7.76 2.18
N VAL A 57 -0.89 6.70 1.51
CA VAL A 57 0.45 6.13 1.60
C VAL A 57 1.25 6.66 0.44
N HIS A 58 2.40 7.27 0.74
CA HIS A 58 3.34 7.77 -0.24
C HIS A 58 4.42 6.73 -0.48
N VAL A 59 4.57 6.33 -1.74
CA VAL A 59 5.51 5.29 -2.17
C VAL A 59 6.44 5.88 -3.22
N THR A 60 7.75 5.74 -3.01
CA THR A 60 8.74 6.08 -4.04
C THR A 60 9.08 4.83 -4.83
N GLN A 61 8.85 4.86 -6.13
CA GLN A 61 9.19 3.77 -7.06
C GLN A 61 10.61 3.89 -7.59
N TYR A 62 11.06 2.88 -8.34
CA TYR A 62 12.30 2.97 -9.12
C TYR A 62 12.27 4.19 -10.04
N GLY A 63 13.35 4.97 -10.05
CA GLY A 63 13.43 6.23 -10.81
C GLY A 63 12.98 7.48 -10.02
N GLY A 64 12.53 7.32 -8.77
CA GLY A 64 12.22 8.45 -7.89
C GLY A 64 10.79 9.00 -8.03
N GLU A 65 9.94 8.34 -8.82
CA GLU A 65 8.53 8.70 -8.94
C GLU A 65 7.79 8.51 -7.61
N LEU A 66 7.04 9.53 -7.19
CA LEU A 66 6.22 9.51 -5.99
C LEU A 66 4.77 9.15 -6.34
N VAL A 67 4.34 7.98 -5.91
CA VAL A 67 2.96 7.52 -6.05
C VAL A 67 2.22 7.68 -4.73
N LYS A 68 1.00 8.22 -4.78
CA LYS A 68 0.14 8.42 -3.61
C LYS A 68 -1.08 7.54 -3.71
N ILE A 69 -1.24 6.63 -2.76
CA ILE A 69 -2.27 5.59 -2.78
C ILE A 69 -3.18 5.78 -1.57
N PRO A 70 -4.50 5.83 -1.70
CA PRO A 70 -5.39 5.82 -0.54
C PRO A 70 -5.15 4.55 0.28
N PHE A 71 -5.01 4.69 1.60
CA PHE A 71 -4.77 3.54 2.49
C PHE A 71 -5.83 2.45 2.31
N MET A 72 -7.09 2.87 2.23
CA MET A 72 -8.25 1.99 2.05
C MET A 72 -8.31 1.29 0.67
N ASP A 73 -7.45 1.67 -0.27
CA ASP A 73 -7.35 1.02 -1.59
C ASP A 73 -6.20 0.02 -1.65
N ILE A 74 -5.24 0.06 -0.73
CA ILE A 74 -4.17 -0.95 -0.66
C ILE A 74 -4.81 -2.25 -0.21
N MET A 75 -4.93 -3.26 -1.08
CA MET A 75 -5.52 -4.57 -0.80
C MET A 75 -4.55 -5.52 -0.10
N LYS A 76 -3.25 -5.38 -0.33
CA LYS A 76 -2.21 -6.23 0.28
C LYS A 76 -0.87 -5.50 0.25
N ALA A 77 -0.06 -5.71 1.27
CA ALA A 77 1.32 -5.26 1.34
C ALA A 77 2.23 -6.47 1.61
N GLU A 78 3.28 -6.65 0.81
CA GLU A 78 4.21 -7.78 0.91
C GLU A 78 5.64 -7.29 0.82
N ASN A 79 6.54 -7.85 1.63
CA ASN A 79 7.96 -7.55 1.52
C ASN A 79 8.53 -8.28 0.30
N THR A 80 9.43 -7.63 -0.44
CA THR A 80 10.11 -8.22 -1.60
C THR A 80 11.19 -9.24 -1.22
N GLY A 81 11.54 -9.38 0.07
CA GLY A 81 12.61 -10.24 0.57
C GLY A 81 12.15 -11.35 1.52
N ALA A 82 11.24 -12.22 1.09
CA ALA A 82 10.95 -13.51 1.73
C ALA A 82 11.19 -14.66 0.75
#